data_AF-A0A109BB49-F1
#
_entry.id   AF-A0A109BB49-F1
#
_cell.length_a   1.000
_cell.length_b   1.000
_cell.length_c   1.000
_cell.angle_alpha   90.00
_cell.angle_beta   90.00
_cell.angle_gamma   90.00
#
_symmetry.space_group_name_H-M   'P 1'
#
loop_
_entity.id
_entity.type
_entity.pdbx_description
1 polymer ?
#
loop_
_entity_poly.entity_id
_entity_poly.type
_entity_poly.pdbx_seq_one_letter_code
_entity_poly.pdbx_strand_id
1 'polypeptide(L)'
;MVFSAQQIKFEFLSYIKEFGGQPAEWHVGCAPDAPKAMFEQAKVDSEHDIWLWKPALSPAAARIVYRYLTEQLGVNHAASPGDGANIFLYKRTPQRDA
;
A
#
# COMPACT_ATOMS: atom_id res chain seq x y z
N MET A 1 13.95 5.34 9.55
CA MET A 1 12.89 6.01 10.33
C MET A 1 11.69 5.08 10.36
N VAL A 2 10.97 4.95 11.49
CA VAL A 2 9.77 4.12 11.65
C VAL A 2 8.58 5.01 12.02
N PHE A 3 7.38 4.66 11.57
CA PHE A 3 6.20 5.51 11.68
C PHE A 3 5.09 4.87 12.52
N SER A 4 4.34 5.70 13.26
CA SER A 4 3.13 5.26 13.96
C SER A 4 2.00 4.95 12.96
N ALA A 5 1.04 4.13 13.38
CA ALA A 5 -0.13 3.81 12.55
C ALA A 5 -0.91 5.07 12.12
N GLN A 6 -1.00 6.09 12.99
CA GLN A 6 -1.70 7.34 12.65
C GLN A 6 -0.97 8.14 11.56
N GLN A 7 0.36 8.23 11.64
CA GLN A 7 1.18 8.91 10.63
C GLN A 7 1.04 8.23 9.26
N ILE A 8 1.20 6.91 9.22
CA ILE A 8 1.06 6.15 7.98
C ILE A 8 -0.35 6.29 7.41
N LYS A 9 -1.40 6.19 8.25
CA LYS A 9 -2.78 6.36 7.80
C LYS A 9 -3.00 7.73 7.16
N PHE A 10 -2.49 8.79 7.77
CA PHE A 10 -2.59 10.15 7.22
C PHE A 10 -1.85 10.29 5.88
N GLU A 11 -0.62 9.76 5.78
CA GLU A 11 0.15 9.78 4.54
C GLU A 11 -0.56 9.01 3.43
N PHE A 12 -1.04 7.80 3.71
CA PHE A 12 -1.71 6.95 2.70
C PHE A 12 -3.02 7.58 2.23
N LEU A 13 -3.82 8.15 3.14
CA LEU A 13 -5.04 8.88 2.78
C LEU A 13 -4.73 10.12 1.93
N SER A 14 -3.69 10.88 2.30
CA SER A 14 -3.23 12.03 1.51
C SER A 14 -2.81 11.60 0.11
N TYR A 15 -2.07 10.49 -0.01
CA TYR A 15 -1.61 9.96 -1.28
C TYR A 15 -2.76 9.47 -2.17
N ILE A 16 -3.72 8.72 -1.61
CA ILE A 16 -4.93 8.30 -2.36
C ILE A 16 -5.70 9.51 -2.86
N LYS A 17 -5.81 10.56 -2.02
CA LYS A 17 -6.51 11.79 -2.42
C LYS A 17 -5.76 12.57 -3.50
N GLU A 18 -4.44 12.60 -3.45
CA GLU A 18 -3.59 13.31 -4.41
C GLU A 18 -3.66 12.68 -5.81
N PHE A 19 -3.55 11.35 -5.89
CA PHE A 19 -3.54 10.63 -7.18
C PHE A 19 -4.92 10.14 -7.63
N GLY A 20 -5.91 10.16 -6.72
CA GLY A 20 -7.31 9.86 -7.01
C GLY A 20 -7.60 8.41 -7.38
N GLY A 21 -8.75 8.21 -8.01
CA GLY A 21 -9.33 6.89 -8.29
C GLY A 21 -10.23 6.37 -7.17
N GLN A 22 -10.96 5.30 -7.48
CA GLN A 22 -11.80 4.58 -6.54
C GLN A 22 -10.94 3.73 -5.62
N PRO A 23 -11.32 3.55 -4.34
CA PRO A 23 -10.58 2.69 -3.42
C PRO A 23 -10.30 1.28 -3.97
N ALA A 24 -11.23 0.71 -4.75
CA ALA A 24 -11.08 -0.58 -5.40
C ALA A 24 -10.03 -0.64 -6.53
N GLU A 25 -9.45 0.49 -6.95
CA GLU A 25 -8.31 0.52 -7.88
C GLU A 25 -6.97 0.40 -7.13
N TRP A 26 -6.99 0.65 -5.82
CA TRP A 26 -5.81 0.61 -4.95
C TRP A 26 -5.65 -0.75 -4.31
N HIS A 27 -4.40 -1.09 -4.01
CA HIS A 27 -4.01 -2.36 -3.40
C HIS A 27 -3.07 -2.11 -2.24
N VAL A 28 -3.36 -2.68 -1.07
CA VAL A 28 -2.55 -2.54 0.14
C VAL A 28 -2.07 -3.90 0.63
N GLY A 29 -0.86 -3.94 1.17
CA GLY A 29 -0.31 -5.13 1.81
C GLY A 29 0.71 -4.80 2.89
N CYS A 30 1.00 -5.80 3.72
CA CYS A 30 2.11 -5.76 4.68
C CYS A 30 3.19 -6.76 4.24
N ALA A 31 4.46 -6.49 4.55
CA ALA A 31 5.57 -7.38 4.23
C ALA A 31 6.78 -7.13 5.14
N PRO A 32 7.66 -8.13 5.31
CA PRO A 32 9.00 -7.93 5.86
C PRO A 32 9.85 -7.05 4.94
N ASP A 33 9.65 -7.14 3.63
CA ASP A 33 10.33 -6.37 2.58
C ASP A 33 9.29 -5.85 1.58
N ALA A 34 8.91 -4.58 1.73
CA ALA A 34 7.89 -3.95 0.90
C ALA A 34 8.35 -3.72 -0.57
N PRO A 35 9.57 -3.21 -0.85
CA PRO A 35 10.08 -3.14 -2.21
C PRO A 35 10.01 -4.48 -2.96
N LYS A 36 10.46 -5.57 -2.33
CA LYS A 36 10.37 -6.90 -2.92
C LYS A 36 8.92 -7.32 -3.19
N ALA A 37 8.02 -7.10 -2.22
CA ALA A 37 6.61 -7.44 -2.36
C ALA A 37 5.93 -6.67 -3.51
N MET A 38 6.24 -5.38 -3.67
CA MET A 38 5.66 -4.56 -4.73
C MET A 38 6.24 -4.89 -6.10
N PHE A 39 7.57 -4.82 -6.25
CA PHE A 39 8.20 -4.84 -7.57
C PHE A 39 8.41 -6.26 -8.10
N GLU A 40 8.85 -7.19 -7.24
CA GLU A 40 9.12 -8.56 -7.70
C GLU A 40 7.87 -9.43 -7.71
N GLN A 41 7.01 -9.32 -6.70
CA GLN A 41 5.85 -10.20 -6.53
C GLN A 41 4.58 -9.60 -7.14
N ALA A 42 4.25 -8.36 -6.80
CA ALA A 42 3.08 -7.68 -7.34
C ALA A 42 3.33 -7.01 -8.70
N LYS A 43 4.55 -7.08 -9.25
CA LYS A 43 4.90 -6.53 -10.58
C LYS A 43 4.47 -5.06 -10.75
N VAL A 44 4.59 -4.28 -9.68
CA VAL A 44 4.41 -2.83 -9.74
C VAL A 44 5.55 -2.25 -10.57
N ASP A 45 5.21 -1.43 -11.56
CA ASP A 45 6.19 -0.67 -12.33
C ASP A 45 6.65 0.54 -11.52
N SER A 46 7.93 0.58 -11.13
CA SER A 46 8.43 1.65 -10.28
C SER A 46 8.43 3.04 -10.94
N GLU A 47 8.38 3.09 -12.28
CA GLU A 47 8.42 4.33 -13.07
C GLU A 47 7.02 4.80 -13.49
N HIS A 48 6.10 3.87 -13.77
CA HIS A 48 4.79 4.18 -14.35
C HIS A 48 3.61 3.99 -13.40
N ASP A 49 3.75 3.17 -12.35
CA ASP A 49 2.69 2.95 -11.37
C ASP A 49 2.80 3.93 -10.20
N ILE A 50 1.67 4.13 -9.52
CA ILE A 50 1.63 4.92 -8.30
C ILE A 50 1.85 3.98 -7.13
N TRP A 51 2.88 4.23 -6.34
CA TRP A 51 3.20 3.39 -5.19
C TRP A 51 3.83 4.20 -4.07
N LEU A 52 3.71 3.67 -2.86
CA LEU A 52 4.51 4.07 -1.70
C LEU A 52 4.56 2.93 -0.69
N TRP A 53 5.57 2.97 0.18
CA TRP A 53 5.64 2.10 1.34
C TRP A 53 6.23 2.83 2.53
N LYS A 54 5.89 2.36 3.73
CA LYS A 54 6.38 2.92 4.99
C LYS A 54 6.68 1.81 6.01
N PRO A 55 7.79 1.91 6.75
CA PRO A 55 8.05 1.04 7.88
C PRO A 55 7.24 1.49 9.10
N ALA A 56 6.38 0.62 9.63
CA ALA A 56 5.64 0.85 10.87
C ALA A 56 6.49 0.50 12.11
N LEU A 57 6.08 1.02 13.26
CA LEU A 57 6.69 0.70 14.57
C LEU A 57 6.65 -0.80 14.90
N SER A 58 5.66 -1.53 14.38
CA SER A 58 5.51 -2.97 14.58
C SER A 58 4.61 -3.58 13.50
N PRO A 59 4.64 -4.92 13.31
CA PRO A 59 3.68 -5.60 12.45
C PRO A 59 2.22 -5.35 12.85
N ALA A 60 1.94 -5.21 14.16
CA ALA A 60 0.61 -4.86 14.65
C ALA A 60 0.19 -3.44 14.21
N ALA A 61 1.11 -2.47 14.25
CA ALA A 61 0.84 -1.12 13.77
C ALA A 61 0.56 -1.08 12.26
N ALA A 62 1.33 -1.82 11.46
CA ALA A 62 1.07 -1.98 10.03
C ALA A 62 -0.32 -2.60 9.79
N ARG A 63 -0.67 -3.64 10.55
CA ARG A 63 -1.97 -4.32 10.45
C ARG A 63 -3.17 -3.41 10.78
N ILE A 64 -3.02 -2.48 11.72
CA ILE A 64 -4.07 -1.49 12.03
C ILE A 64 -4.38 -0.62 10.80
N VAL A 65 -3.34 -0.15 10.12
CA VAL A 65 -3.51 0.68 8.91
C VAL A 65 -4.08 -0.13 7.76
N TYR A 66 -3.55 -1.33 7.55
CA TYR A 66 -4.06 -2.27 6.55
C TYR A 66 -5.57 -2.51 6.71
N ARG A 67 -6.02 -2.89 7.91
CA ARG A 67 -7.43 -3.13 8.18
C ARG A 67 -8.30 -1.91 7.95
N TYR A 68 -7.82 -0.73 8.35
CA TYR A 68 -8.54 0.51 8.08
C TYR A 68 -8.75 0.72 6.56
N LEU A 69 -7.70 0.54 5.75
CA LEU A 69 -7.78 0.72 4.30
C LEU A 69 -8.69 -0.33 3.65
N THR A 70 -8.61 -1.59 4.05
CA THR A 70 -9.42 -2.66 3.44
C THR A 70 -10.85 -2.68 3.93
N GLU A 71 -11.06 -2.58 5.25
CA GLU A 71 -12.38 -2.77 5.88
C GLU A 71 -13.22 -1.47 5.91
N GLN A 72 -12.59 -0.30 5.99
CA GLN A 72 -13.32 0.99 6.08
C GLN A 72 -13.35 1.74 4.76
N LEU A 73 -12.29 1.70 3.95
CA LEU A 73 -12.24 2.40 2.66
C LEU A 73 -12.54 1.49 1.47
N GLY A 74 -12.45 0.16 1.62
CA GLY A 74 -12.65 -0.78 0.51
C GLY A 74 -11.48 -0.84 -0.47
N VAL A 75 -10.25 -0.62 0.01
CA VAL A 75 -9.01 -0.85 -0.76
C VAL A 75 -8.80 -2.35 -0.93
N ASN A 76 -8.35 -2.79 -2.10
CA ASN A 76 -8.11 -4.21 -2.35
C ASN A 76 -6.87 -4.72 -1.60
N HIS A 77 -6.85 -6.03 -1.39
CA HIS A 77 -5.68 -6.73 -0.87
C HIS A 77 -4.63 -6.87 -1.98
N ALA A 78 -3.36 -6.60 -1.66
CA ALA A 78 -2.25 -6.98 -2.52
C ALA A 78 -2.14 -8.52 -2.62
N ALA A 79 -1.59 -9.03 -3.72
CA ALA A 79 -1.53 -10.47 -3.99
C ALA A 79 -0.70 -11.29 -2.97
N SER A 80 0.17 -10.65 -2.19
CA SER A 80 0.90 -11.28 -1.09
C SER A 80 0.77 -10.42 0.17
N PRO A 81 -0.33 -10.54 0.92
CA PRO A 81 -0.44 -9.90 2.22
C PRO A 81 0.39 -10.73 3.21
N GLY A 82 1.60 -10.26 3.50
CA GLY A 82 2.52 -10.88 4.46
C GLY A 82 2.40 -10.27 5.86
N ASP A 83 2.84 -11.02 6.87
CA ASP A 83 3.01 -10.48 8.22
C ASP A 83 4.36 -9.78 8.33
N GLY A 84 4.35 -8.46 8.28
CA GLY A 84 5.56 -7.65 8.44
C GLY A 84 5.26 -6.22 8.86
N ALA A 85 6.30 -5.55 9.32
CA ALA A 85 6.20 -4.17 9.80
C ALA A 85 6.17 -3.13 8.67
N ASN A 86 6.54 -3.49 7.44
CA ASN A 86 6.42 -2.58 6.31
C ASN A 86 5.03 -2.72 5.69
N ILE A 87 4.34 -1.59 5.54
CA ILE A 87 3.08 -1.52 4.81
C ILE A 87 3.30 -0.76 3.51
N PHE A 88 2.64 -1.24 2.46
CA PHE A 88 2.74 -0.69 1.13
C PHE A 88 1.37 -0.52 0.50
N LEU A 89 1.27 0.45 -0.40
CA LEU A 89 0.07 0.78 -1.14
C LEU A 89 0.47 1.10 -2.58
N TYR A 90 -0.25 0.54 -3.53
CA TYR A 90 -0.03 0.83 -4.94
C TYR A 90 -1.34 0.87 -5.72
N LYS A 91 -1.31 1.57 -6.84
CA LYS A 91 -2.34 1.58 -7.87
C LYS A 91 -1.61 1.39 -9.20
N ARG A 92 -2.01 0.36 -9.93
CA ARG A 92 -1.45 0.12 -11.27
C ARG A 92 -2.10 1.09 -12.25
N THR A 93 -1.29 1.74 -13.06
CA THR A 93 -1.81 2.53 -14.16
C THR A 93 -2.37 1.56 -15.19
N PRO A 94 -3.63 1.74 -15.65
CA PRO A 94 -4.16 0.89 -16.71
C PRO A 94 -3.26 1.05 -17.93
N GLN A 95 -2.60 -0.04 -18.32
CA GLN A 95 -1.78 -0.08 -19.51
C GLN A 95 -2.71 0.23 -20.68
N ARG A 96 -2.58 1.43 -21.24
CA ARG A 96 -3.23 1.76 -22.51
C ARG A 96 -2.51 0.92 -23.56
N ASP A 97 -3.08 -0.23 -23.92
CA ASP A 97 -2.76 -0.89 -25.18
C ASP A 97 -2.88 0.17 -26.28
N ALA A 98 -1.74 0.48 -26.90
CA ALA A 98 -1.63 1.39 -28.05
C ALA A 98 -1.79 0.61 -29.34
#